data_AF-A0A084JX18-F1
#
_entry.id   AF-A0A084JX18-F1
#
_cell.length_a   1.000
_cell.length_b   1.000
_cell.length_c   1.000
_cell.angle_alpha   90.00
_cell.angle_beta   90.00
_cell.angle_gamma   90.00
#
_symmetry.space_group_name_H-M   'P 1'
#
loop_
_entity.id
_entity.type
_entity.pdbx_description
1 polymer ?
#
loop_
_entity_poly.entity_id
_entity_poly.type
_entity_poly.pdbx_seq_one_letter_code
_entity_poly.pdbx_strand_id
1 'polypeptide(L)'
;MNNVEINQGEIKVKLKGLSGGKLSFAAMGFEKDVVNLESGLLRLVFDLKDIGEHNYYQVPTIEVFYEENMSETHWICEFNGKTILDKMDHHGNSTILLLNRKVLSELEQHHENAIIVHAEFPQPAHINLEKSFIHFFK
;
A
#
# COMPACT_ATOMS: atom_id res chain seq x y z
N MET A 1 -16.67 -1.50 -7.84
CA MET A 1 -15.48 -0.91 -8.46
C MET A 1 -14.87 0.09 -7.51
N ASN A 2 -13.61 -0.11 -7.13
CA ASN A 2 -12.81 0.83 -6.37
C ASN A 2 -12.66 2.14 -7.17
N ASN A 3 -12.42 3.26 -6.48
CA ASN A 3 -12.13 4.53 -7.14
C ASN A 3 -10.65 4.83 -6.96
N VAL A 4 -9.95 5.18 -8.04
CA VAL A 4 -8.51 5.50 -7.99
C VAL A 4 -8.33 6.94 -8.42
N GLU A 5 -7.69 7.73 -7.57
CA GLU A 5 -7.27 9.11 -7.85
C GLU A 5 -5.74 9.13 -7.99
N ILE A 6 -5.25 9.74 -9.05
CA ILE A 6 -3.85 9.71 -9.45
C ILE A 6 -3.34 11.14 -9.55
N ASN A 7 -2.27 11.44 -8.82
CA ASN A 7 -1.52 12.68 -8.90
C ASN A 7 -0.01 12.34 -9.07
N GLN A 8 0.82 13.32 -9.45
CA GLN A 8 2.26 13.07 -9.60
C GLN A 8 2.88 12.55 -8.29
N GLY A 9 3.33 11.29 -8.30
CA GLY A 9 3.91 10.62 -7.13
C GLY A 9 2.91 10.19 -6.05
N GLU A 10 1.61 10.41 -6.23
CA GLU A 10 0.56 10.00 -5.29
C GLU A 10 -0.53 9.16 -5.97
N ILE A 11 -0.81 8.00 -5.39
CA ILE A 11 -1.86 7.09 -5.81
C ILE A 11 -2.81 6.87 -4.65
N LYS A 12 -4.08 7.23 -4.81
CA LYS A 12 -5.10 7.03 -3.79
C LYS A 12 -6.15 6.04 -4.28
N VAL A 13 -6.32 4.95 -3.54
CA VAL A 13 -7.38 3.96 -3.74
C VAL A 13 -8.44 4.16 -2.69
N LYS A 14 -9.68 4.29 -3.14
CA LYS A 14 -10.86 4.08 -2.30
C LYS A 14 -11.37 2.65 -2.47
N LEU A 15 -11.17 1.84 -1.45
CA LEU A 15 -11.63 0.45 -1.42
C LEU A 15 -13.13 0.41 -1.10
N LYS A 16 -13.90 -0.26 -1.96
CA LYS A 16 -15.36 -0.42 -1.78
C LYS A 16 -15.69 -1.88 -1.44
N GLY A 17 -15.52 -2.22 -0.16
CA GLY A 17 -15.87 -3.53 0.41
C GLY A 17 -14.68 -4.38 0.83
N LEU A 18 -14.97 -5.44 1.60
CA LEU A 18 -14.00 -6.43 2.04
C LEU A 18 -13.74 -7.42 0.90
N SER A 19 -12.61 -7.29 0.23
CA SER A 19 -12.07 -8.37 -0.61
C SER A 19 -11.15 -9.24 0.24
N GLY A 20 -11.61 -10.43 0.60
CA GLY A 20 -10.78 -11.41 1.30
C GLY A 20 -9.58 -11.84 0.46
N GLY A 21 -8.41 -11.97 1.08
CA GLY A 21 -7.21 -12.49 0.43
C GLY A 21 -6.32 -11.42 -0.21
N LYS A 22 -5.51 -11.83 -1.20
CA LYS A 22 -4.58 -10.93 -1.91
C LYS A 22 -5.32 -10.15 -2.98
N LEU A 23 -5.16 -8.84 -2.99
CA LEU A 23 -5.70 -7.95 -4.02
C LEU A 23 -4.54 -7.24 -4.73
N SER A 24 -4.34 -7.53 -6.01
CA SER A 24 -3.30 -6.87 -6.80
C SER A 24 -3.62 -5.40 -7.03
N PHE A 25 -2.57 -4.63 -7.26
CA PHE A 25 -2.65 -3.21 -7.59
C PHE A 25 -3.43 -3.00 -8.89
N ALA A 26 -3.23 -3.86 -9.89
CA ALA A 26 -4.03 -3.89 -11.12
C ALA A 26 -5.53 -4.17 -10.84
N ALA A 27 -5.85 -5.13 -9.97
CA ALA A 27 -7.23 -5.44 -9.60
C ALA A 27 -7.93 -4.31 -8.81
N MET A 28 -7.15 -3.47 -8.12
CA MET A 28 -7.66 -2.25 -7.49
C MET A 28 -8.02 -1.14 -8.49
N GLY A 29 -7.57 -1.26 -9.73
CA GLY A 29 -7.80 -0.27 -10.79
C GLY A 29 -6.64 0.72 -10.97
N PHE A 30 -5.42 0.37 -10.54
CA PHE A 30 -4.25 1.18 -10.89
C PHE A 30 -3.98 1.11 -12.41
N GLU A 31 -3.79 2.27 -13.01
CA GLU A 31 -3.47 2.39 -14.43
C GLU A 31 -1.96 2.39 -14.67
N LYS A 32 -1.54 1.95 -15.86
CA LYS A 32 -0.12 1.75 -16.19
C LYS A 32 0.70 3.05 -16.21
N ASP A 33 0.06 4.20 -16.40
CA ASP A 33 0.78 5.47 -16.51
C ASP A 33 1.25 6.00 -15.14
N VAL A 34 0.78 5.40 -14.03
CA VAL A 34 1.16 5.75 -12.64
C VAL A 34 2.36 4.96 -12.13
N VAL A 35 2.84 4.02 -12.95
CA VAL A 35 3.90 3.07 -12.62
C VAL A 35 5.27 3.75 -12.55
N ASN A 36 5.43 4.91 -13.21
CA ASN A 36 6.72 5.53 -13.43
C ASN A 36 6.97 6.63 -12.40
N LEU A 37 7.84 6.34 -11.44
CA LEU A 37 8.23 7.26 -10.37
C LEU A 37 9.50 8.00 -10.78
N GLU A 38 9.39 9.01 -11.65
CA GLU A 38 10.56 9.75 -12.16
C GLU A 38 11.42 10.39 -11.07
N SER A 39 10.81 10.86 -9.97
CA SER A 39 11.52 11.43 -8.82
C SER A 39 11.99 10.38 -7.81
N GLY A 40 11.64 9.10 -7.99
CA GLY A 40 11.83 8.06 -6.99
C GLY A 40 10.92 8.19 -5.77
N LEU A 41 9.92 9.07 -5.78
CA LEU A 41 9.00 9.25 -4.65
C LEU A 41 7.64 8.60 -4.93
N LEU A 42 7.14 7.86 -3.95
CA LEU A 42 5.81 7.24 -4.00
C LEU A 42 5.03 7.58 -2.74
N ARG A 43 3.75 7.94 -2.93
CA ARG A 43 2.76 7.99 -1.87
C ARG A 43 1.56 7.15 -2.26
N LEU A 44 1.28 6.09 -1.52
CA LEU A 44 0.06 5.29 -1.66
C LEU A 44 -0.90 5.62 -0.54
N VAL A 45 -2.17 5.81 -0.86
CA VAL A 45 -3.24 6.04 0.12
C VAL A 45 -4.33 5.01 -0.09
N PHE A 46 -4.58 4.15 0.89
CA PHE A 46 -5.70 3.23 0.91
C PHE A 46 -6.78 3.79 1.85
N ASP A 47 -7.83 4.36 1.27
CA ASP A 47 -9.03 4.84 1.97
C ASP A 47 -9.95 3.65 2.25
N LEU A 48 -10.11 3.35 3.54
CA LEU A 48 -10.86 2.22 4.09
C LEU A 48 -12.20 2.66 4.70
N LYS A 49 -12.62 3.91 4.51
CA LYS A 49 -13.82 4.50 5.15
C LYS A 49 -15.12 3.74 4.90
N ASP A 50 -15.28 3.23 3.67
CA ASP A 50 -16.51 2.52 3.25
C ASP A 50 -16.36 0.99 3.34
N ILE A 51 -15.26 0.51 3.92
CA ILE A 51 -15.09 -0.89 4.30
C ILE A 51 -15.72 -1.00 5.68
N GLY A 52 -16.66 -1.94 5.87
CA GLY A 52 -17.36 -2.17 7.14
C GLY A 52 -16.42 -2.58 8.29
N GLU A 53 -16.82 -3.51 9.15
CA GLU A 53 -15.91 -3.97 10.22
C GLU A 53 -14.64 -4.62 9.63
N HIS A 54 -13.45 -4.11 10.00
CA HIS A 54 -12.19 -4.61 9.45
C HIS A 54 -11.74 -5.89 10.15
N ASN A 55 -11.92 -7.04 9.48
CA ASN A 55 -11.33 -8.29 9.96
C ASN A 55 -9.94 -8.53 9.36
N TYR A 56 -8.93 -7.99 10.01
CA TYR A 56 -7.55 -8.08 9.55
C TYR A 56 -6.96 -9.51 9.62
N TYR A 57 -6.09 -9.84 8.67
CA TYR A 57 -5.19 -10.99 8.79
C TYR A 57 -4.26 -10.86 10.00
N GLN A 58 -3.66 -11.99 10.42
CA GLN A 58 -2.71 -11.97 11.53
C GLN A 58 -1.53 -11.03 11.27
N VAL A 59 -1.08 -10.97 10.02
CA VAL A 59 -0.04 -10.05 9.54
C VAL A 59 -0.53 -9.38 8.26
N PRO A 60 -1.23 -8.24 8.37
CA PRO A 60 -1.60 -7.46 7.20
C PRO A 60 -0.33 -7.04 6.45
N THR A 61 -0.34 -7.19 5.13
CA THR A 61 0.88 -7.07 4.32
C THR A 61 0.64 -6.20 3.10
N ILE A 62 1.65 -5.42 2.72
CA ILE A 62 1.75 -4.75 1.43
C ILE A 62 3.01 -5.27 0.77
N GLU A 63 2.90 -5.76 -0.46
CA GLU A 63 4.06 -6.16 -1.25
C GLU A 63 4.12 -5.29 -2.50
N VAL A 64 5.24 -4.61 -2.69
CA VAL A 64 5.49 -3.74 -3.84
C VAL A 64 6.65 -4.30 -4.63
N PHE A 65 6.39 -4.61 -5.89
CA PHE A 65 7.39 -5.01 -6.86
C PHE A 65 7.69 -3.85 -7.79
N TYR A 66 8.93 -3.76 -8.22
CA TYR A 66 9.38 -2.79 -9.20
C TYR A 66 10.41 -3.44 -10.13
N GLU A 67 10.60 -2.87 -11.32
CA GLU A 67 11.41 -3.53 -12.36
C GLU A 67 12.92 -3.37 -12.10
N GLU A 68 13.32 -2.29 -11.43
CA GLU A 68 14.71 -1.99 -11.11
C GLU A 68 15.23 -2.81 -9.92
N ASN A 69 16.50 -3.20 -9.98
CA ASN A 69 17.19 -3.69 -8.80
C ASN A 69 17.70 -2.51 -7.98
N MET A 70 17.08 -2.27 -6.84
CA MET A 70 17.40 -1.16 -5.93
C MET A 70 18.29 -1.65 -4.80
N SER A 71 19.27 -0.85 -4.40
CA SER A 71 20.19 -1.21 -3.31
C SER A 71 19.57 -1.00 -1.93
N GLU A 72 18.84 0.09 -1.75
CA GLU A 72 18.17 0.46 -0.52
C GLU A 72 16.94 1.32 -0.87
N THR A 73 15.85 1.11 -0.15
CA THR A 73 14.61 1.90 -0.30
C THR A 73 14.10 2.24 1.09
N HIS A 74 13.54 3.44 1.25
CA HIS A 74 12.99 3.88 2.53
C HIS A 74 11.48 3.82 2.48
N TRP A 75 10.86 3.24 3.52
CA TRP A 75 9.42 3.09 3.58
C TRP A 75 8.89 3.55 4.93
N ILE A 76 7.79 4.30 4.88
CA ILE A 76 6.99 4.67 6.04
C ILE A 76 5.57 4.19 5.76
N CYS A 77 4.97 3.49 6.72
CA CYS A 77 3.56 3.12 6.64
C CYS A 77 2.84 3.61 7.88
N GLU A 78 1.78 4.38 7.68
CA GLU A 78 0.98 5.01 8.71
C GLU A 78 -0.49 4.61 8.58
N PHE A 79 -1.17 4.56 9.72
CA PHE A 79 -2.61 4.44 9.80
C PHE A 79 -3.15 5.46 10.78
N ASN A 80 -4.07 6.30 10.31
CA ASN A 80 -4.66 7.38 11.09
C ASN A 80 -3.60 8.24 11.84
N GLY A 81 -2.48 8.53 11.17
CA GLY A 81 -1.39 9.38 11.67
C GLY A 81 -0.41 8.70 12.63
N LYS A 82 -0.44 7.37 12.78
CA LYS A 82 0.59 6.62 13.53
C LYS A 82 1.28 5.59 12.65
N THR A 83 2.59 5.44 12.83
CA THR A 83 3.37 4.40 12.15
C THR A 83 2.87 3.01 12.53
N ILE A 84 2.61 2.18 11.52
CA ILE A 84 2.15 0.79 11.67
C ILE A 84 3.10 -0.23 11.02
N LEU A 85 4.19 0.21 10.41
CA LEU A 85 5.22 -0.69 9.88
C LEU A 85 5.91 -1.43 11.03
N ASP A 86 5.74 -2.75 11.09
CA ASP A 86 6.39 -3.62 12.09
C ASP A 86 7.74 -4.14 11.57
N LYS A 87 7.72 -4.67 10.34
CA LYS A 87 8.92 -5.16 9.66
C LYS A 87 8.88 -4.83 8.18
N MET A 88 10.07 -4.65 7.61
CA MET A 88 10.30 -4.50 6.19
C MET A 88 11.26 -5.60 5.74
N ASP A 89 10.99 -6.19 4.59
CA ASP A 89 11.91 -7.09 3.92
C ASP A 89 12.11 -6.61 2.47
N HIS A 90 13.36 -6.35 2.10
CA HIS A 90 13.74 -5.74 0.83
C HIS A 90 14.63 -6.69 0.04
N HIS A 91 14.24 -6.99 -1.20
CA HIS A 91 14.86 -7.98 -2.07
C HIS A 91 15.22 -7.41 -3.43
N GLY A 92 16.01 -6.34 -3.48
CA GLY A 92 16.47 -5.76 -4.73
C GLY A 92 15.32 -5.11 -5.50
N ASN A 93 14.47 -5.90 -6.15
CA ASN A 93 13.33 -5.51 -6.98
C ASN A 93 11.95 -5.64 -6.31
N SER A 94 11.91 -5.96 -5.01
CA SER A 94 10.66 -5.97 -4.25
C SER A 94 10.87 -5.53 -2.81
N THR A 95 9.80 -5.03 -2.20
CA THR A 95 9.74 -4.75 -0.77
C THR A 95 8.42 -5.25 -0.19
N ILE A 96 8.51 -5.98 0.92
CA ILE A 96 7.39 -6.50 1.70
C ILE A 96 7.30 -5.70 3.00
N LEU A 97 6.14 -5.09 3.25
CA LEU A 97 5.82 -4.36 4.46
C LEU A 97 4.86 -5.18 5.30
N LEU A 98 5.32 -5.63 6.47
CA LEU A 98 4.51 -6.33 7.45
C LEU A 98 3.98 -5.31 8.47
N LEU A 99 2.66 -5.25 8.61
CA LEU A 99 1.97 -4.23 9.39
C LEU A 99 1.55 -4.75 10.77
N ASN A 100 1.57 -3.87 11.76
CA ASN A 100 1.15 -4.19 13.11
C ASN A 100 -0.39 -4.22 13.22
N ARG A 101 -0.96 -5.43 13.16
CA ARG A 101 -2.41 -5.66 13.32
C ARG A 101 -2.98 -5.05 14.60
N LYS A 102 -2.25 -5.08 15.72
CA LYS A 102 -2.76 -4.56 16.99
C LYS A 102 -2.99 -3.05 16.89
N VAL A 103 -2.01 -2.32 16.33
CA VAL A 103 -2.11 -0.87 16.15
C VAL A 103 -3.23 -0.52 15.17
N LEU A 104 -3.41 -1.29 14.09
CA LEU A 104 -4.55 -1.14 13.18
C LEU A 104 -5.89 -1.25 13.93
N SER A 105 -6.09 -2.33 14.69
CA SER A 105 -7.33 -2.55 15.45
C SER A 105 -7.56 -1.53 16.58
N GLU A 106 -6.50 -0.98 17.18
CA GLU A 106 -6.61 0.04 18.24
C GLU A 106 -6.96 1.43 17.70
N LEU A 107 -6.57 1.73 16.46
CA LEU A 107 -6.75 3.04 15.84
C LEU A 107 -7.93 3.11 14.86
N GLU A 108 -8.59 1.98 14.62
CA GLU A 108 -9.74 1.88 13.73
C GLU A 108 -10.89 2.76 14.25
N GLN A 109 -11.44 3.59 13.37
CA GLN A 109 -12.55 4.48 13.67
C GLN A 109 -13.75 4.15 12.80
N HIS A 110 -14.95 4.52 13.22
CA HIS A 110 -16.17 4.22 12.44
C HIS A 110 -16.30 4.98 11.11
N HIS A 111 -15.58 6.10 10.91
CA HIS A 111 -15.85 7.02 9.81
C HIS A 111 -14.62 7.52 9.05
N GLU A 112 -13.41 7.22 9.52
CA GLU A 112 -12.17 7.65 8.90
C GLU A 112 -11.06 6.65 9.18
N ASN A 113 -10.66 5.91 8.16
CA ASN A 113 -9.58 4.93 8.22
C ASN A 113 -8.79 5.05 6.93
N ALA A 114 -7.53 5.45 7.03
CA ALA A 114 -6.65 5.55 5.88
C ALA A 114 -5.27 4.97 6.22
N ILE A 115 -4.82 4.03 5.40
CA ILE A 115 -3.43 3.58 5.39
C ILE A 115 -2.68 4.45 4.38
N ILE A 116 -1.61 5.10 4.82
CA ILE A 116 -0.75 5.92 3.97
C ILE A 116 0.63 5.27 3.95
N VAL A 117 1.15 5.03 2.76
CA VAL A 117 2.50 4.50 2.54
C VAL A 117 3.31 5.54 1.80
N HIS A 118 4.49 5.86 2.33
CA HIS A 118 5.48 6.66 1.64
C HIS A 118 6.67 5.78 1.30
N ALA A 119 7.17 5.90 0.08
CA ALA A 119 8.41 5.25 -0.35
C ALA A 119 9.34 6.26 -1.00
N GLU A 120 10.63 6.09 -0.74
CA GLU A 120 11.71 6.80 -1.40
C GLU A 120 12.68 5.78 -2.00
N PHE A 121 12.78 5.84 -3.32
CA PHE A 121 13.70 5.07 -4.15
C PHE A 121 14.93 5.92 -4.47
N PRO A 122 16.12 5.30 -4.57
CA PRO A 122 17.38 6.02 -4.81
C PRO A 122 17.51 6.53 -6.26
N GLN A 123 16.64 6.05 -7.15
CA GLN A 123 16.58 6.39 -8.56
C GLN A 123 15.14 6.19 -9.06
N PRO A 124 14.81 6.59 -10.30
CA PRO A 124 13.49 6.35 -10.86
C PRO A 124 13.09 4.87 -10.79
N ALA A 125 11.82 4.60 -10.48
CA ALA A 125 11.31 3.25 -10.29
C ALA A 125 10.05 2.99 -11.11
N HIS A 126 9.90 1.75 -11.60
CA HIS A 126 8.73 1.27 -12.34
C HIS A 126 8.02 0.20 -11.51
N ILE A 127 6.89 0.54 -10.88
CA ILE A 127 6.06 -0.39 -10.08
C ILE A 127 5.33 -1.45 -10.92
N ASN A 128 5.55 -2.72 -10.62
CA ASN A 128 4.81 -3.82 -11.24
C ASN A 128 3.43 -4.01 -10.60
N LEU A 129 2.37 -3.49 -11.23
CA LEU A 129 1.00 -3.51 -10.68
C LEU A 129 0.37 -4.91 -10.59
N GLU A 130 0.82 -5.86 -11.40
CA GLU A 130 0.29 -7.22 -11.39
C GLU A 130 0.87 -8.05 -10.24
N LYS A 131 2.16 -7.83 -9.95
CA LYS A 131 2.86 -8.51 -8.86
C LYS A 131 2.69 -7.81 -7.52
N SER A 132 2.46 -6.51 -7.51
CA SER A 132 2.23 -5.75 -6.28
C SER A 132 0.82 -6.00 -5.75
N PHE A 133 0.68 -6.23 -4.45
CA PHE A 133 -0.62 -6.52 -3.85
C PHE A 133 -0.72 -6.06 -2.40
N ILE A 134 -1.96 -5.93 -1.94
CA ILE A 134 -2.30 -5.81 -0.52
C ILE A 134 -2.92 -7.12 -0.02
N HIS A 135 -2.72 -7.41 1.25
CA HIS A 135 -3.32 -8.55 1.94
C HIS A 135 -3.75 -8.13 3.34
N PHE A 136 -4.84 -7.34 3.40
CA PHE A 136 -5.31 -6.74 4.65
C PHE A 136 -6.38 -7.57 5.36
N PHE A 137 -7.42 -7.98 4.63
CA PHE A 137 -8.67 -8.48 5.21
C PHE A 137 -8.92 -9.95 4.91
N LYS A 138 -9.42 -10.69 5.91
CA LYS A 138 -9.83 -12.09 5.81
C LYS A 138 -11.06 -12.26 4.94
#